data_AF-X1TD09-F1
#
_entry.id   AF-X1TD09-F1
#
_cell.length_a   1.000
_cell.length_b   1.000
_cell.length_c   1.000
_cell.angle_alpha   90.00
_cell.angle_beta   90.00
_cell.angle_gamma   90.00
#
_symmetry.space_group_name_H-M   'P 1'
#
loop_
_entity.id
_entity.type
_entity.pdbx_description
1 polymer ?
#
loop_
_entity_poly.entity_id
_entity_poly.type
_entity_poly.pdbx_seq_one_letter_code
_entity_poly.pdbx_strand_id
1 'polypeptide(L)'
;LAENNLDAYKLRILNLSAIYVTLGVSLNLIYGFTGQFSLGHAGFMAIGAYVTTLLVLPPYYKEMIFILEPLVWPFTVMQAPFIVALLLSGLLSALVAILVGLPVLRLRGDYLGIATLGFAEIVRIIANNIPQITNGALGIKGIPEFSNLWWTVGVAVFTIYIIKGLINSSYGRALMAIRENEIAAEVIGVNLTYHKVMSFAVSAFFAGVAGGLFACLLTTIDPRAFMFVMTFNILIVVVL
;
A
#
# COMPACT_ATOMS: atom_id res chain seq x y z
N LEU A 1 24.15 -11.07 -9.29
CA LEU A 1 24.33 -11.41 -10.73
C LEU A 1 23.63 -10.41 -11.66
N ALA A 2 22.32 -10.15 -11.50
CA ALA A 2 21.61 -9.14 -12.31
C ALA A 2 22.10 -7.69 -12.06
N GLU A 3 22.39 -7.34 -10.80
CA GLU A 3 22.83 -5.98 -10.41
C GLU A 3 24.21 -5.60 -10.95
N ASN A 4 25.07 -6.58 -11.26
CA ASN A 4 26.42 -6.32 -11.79
C ASN A 4 26.45 -6.21 -13.33
N ASN A 5 25.40 -6.64 -14.03
CA ASN A 5 25.39 -6.76 -15.49
C ASN A 5 24.40 -5.80 -16.17
N LEU A 6 23.51 -5.15 -15.41
CA LEU A 6 22.48 -4.27 -15.94
C LEU A 6 22.79 -2.82 -15.61
N ASP A 7 22.54 -1.94 -16.57
CA ASP A 7 22.60 -0.50 -16.40
C ASP A 7 21.65 -0.03 -15.29
N ALA A 8 22.06 0.97 -14.50
CA ALA A 8 21.33 1.46 -13.33
C ALA A 8 19.91 1.94 -13.69
N TYR A 9 19.75 2.51 -14.90
CA TYR A 9 18.45 2.90 -15.44
C TYR A 9 17.52 1.68 -15.63
N LYS A 10 18.03 0.60 -16.22
CA LYS A 10 17.26 -0.63 -16.45
C LYS A 10 16.86 -1.29 -15.13
N LEU A 11 17.76 -1.32 -14.15
CA LEU A 11 17.46 -1.83 -12.81
C LEU A 11 16.34 -1.04 -12.13
N ARG A 12 16.39 0.30 -12.23
CA ARG A 12 15.35 1.16 -11.65
C ARG A 12 13.99 0.95 -12.29
N ILE A 13 13.94 0.80 -13.62
CA ILE A 13 12.69 0.48 -14.32
C ILE A 13 12.14 -0.88 -13.90
N LEU A 14 13.00 -1.90 -13.81
CA LEU A 14 12.58 -3.24 -13.38
C LEU A 14 12.08 -3.27 -11.93
N ASN A 15 12.72 -2.51 -11.05
CA ASN A 15 12.25 -2.35 -9.68
C ASN A 15 10.88 -1.66 -9.63
N LEU A 16 10.70 -0.58 -10.38
CA LEU A 16 9.42 0.12 -10.47
C LEU A 16 8.33 -0.80 -11.03
N SER A 17 8.61 -1.53 -12.12
CA SER A 17 7.62 -2.44 -12.70
C SER A 17 7.20 -3.53 -11.72
N ALA A 18 8.13 -4.13 -10.98
CA ALA A 18 7.81 -5.12 -9.93
C ALA A 18 6.94 -4.54 -8.80
N ILE A 19 7.18 -3.29 -8.39
CA ILE A 19 6.33 -2.59 -7.41
C ILE A 19 4.92 -2.36 -7.98
N TYR A 20 4.81 -1.89 -9.23
CA TYR A 20 3.51 -1.71 -9.88
C TYR A 20 2.76 -3.02 -10.11
N VAL A 21 3.47 -4.14 -10.37
CA VAL A 21 2.85 -5.48 -10.40
C VAL A 21 2.26 -5.81 -9.04
N THR A 22 2.98 -5.57 -7.95
CA THR A 22 2.46 -5.80 -6.59
C THR A 22 1.20 -4.98 -6.31
N LEU A 23 1.20 -3.70 -6.70
CA LEU A 23 0.04 -2.80 -6.56
C LEU A 23 -1.13 -3.22 -7.46
N GLY A 24 -0.85 -3.64 -8.69
CA GLY A 24 -1.86 -4.09 -9.65
C GLY A 24 -2.53 -5.38 -9.19
N VAL A 25 -1.75 -6.36 -8.74
CA VAL A 25 -2.29 -7.64 -8.24
C VAL A 25 -3.10 -7.42 -6.95
N SER A 26 -2.66 -6.53 -6.06
CA SER A 26 -3.44 -6.21 -4.85
C SER A 26 -4.75 -5.49 -5.19
N LEU A 27 -4.74 -4.51 -6.10
CA LEU A 27 -5.96 -3.86 -6.59
C LEU A 27 -6.88 -4.83 -7.33
N ASN A 28 -6.33 -5.75 -8.11
CA ASN A 28 -7.11 -6.78 -8.81
C ASN A 28 -7.88 -7.68 -7.84
N LEU A 29 -7.37 -7.92 -6.63
CA LEU A 29 -8.13 -8.65 -5.60
C LEU A 29 -9.45 -7.95 -5.25
N ILE A 30 -9.44 -6.63 -5.07
CA ILE A 30 -10.64 -5.84 -4.74
C ILE A 30 -11.50 -5.63 -6.00
N TYR A 31 -10.92 -5.07 -7.06
CA TYR A 31 -11.68 -4.68 -8.24
C TYR A 31 -12.11 -5.89 -9.07
N GLY A 32 -11.17 -6.79 -9.35
CA GLY A 32 -11.37 -7.94 -10.22
C GLY A 32 -12.08 -9.11 -9.53
N PHE A 33 -11.76 -9.45 -8.29
CA PHE A 33 -12.37 -10.66 -7.66
C PHE A 33 -13.57 -10.36 -6.78
N THR A 34 -13.60 -9.24 -6.06
CA THR A 34 -14.74 -8.91 -5.18
C THR A 34 -15.77 -7.98 -5.80
N GLY A 35 -15.43 -7.33 -6.92
CA GLY A 35 -16.33 -6.40 -7.62
C GLY A 35 -16.48 -5.05 -6.93
N GLN A 36 -15.54 -4.67 -6.06
CA GLN A 36 -15.58 -3.38 -5.36
C GLN A 36 -14.80 -2.32 -6.13
N PHE A 37 -15.45 -1.21 -6.46
CA PHE A 37 -14.76 -0.05 -7.01
C PHE A 37 -14.10 0.75 -5.90
N SER A 38 -12.77 0.65 -5.78
CA SER A 38 -11.98 1.38 -4.79
C SER A 38 -10.85 2.18 -5.43
N LEU A 39 -10.70 3.42 -4.97
CA LEU A 39 -9.65 4.35 -5.38
C LEU A 39 -8.68 4.70 -4.23
N GLY A 40 -8.65 3.85 -3.19
CA GLY A 40 -7.90 4.10 -1.96
C GLY A 40 -6.43 3.67 -1.96
N HIS A 41 -5.95 2.98 -3.01
CA HIS A 41 -4.61 2.35 -3.01
C HIS A 41 -3.46 3.32 -2.78
N ALA A 42 -3.50 4.54 -3.33
CA ALA A 42 -2.48 5.55 -3.08
C ALA A 42 -2.40 5.93 -1.58
N GLY A 43 -3.52 5.94 -0.86
CA GLY A 43 -3.56 6.20 0.58
C GLY A 43 -2.87 5.10 1.39
N PHE A 44 -3.17 3.83 1.10
CA PHE A 44 -2.50 2.70 1.77
C PHE A 44 -1.01 2.61 1.43
N MET A 45 -0.66 2.95 0.20
CA MET A 45 0.72 3.08 -0.25
C MET A 45 1.46 4.19 0.50
N ALA A 46 0.82 5.36 0.70
CA ALA A 46 1.39 6.46 1.47
C ALA A 46 1.67 6.06 2.92
N ILE A 47 0.70 5.43 3.60
CA ILE A 47 0.88 4.91 4.97
C ILE A 47 2.09 3.97 5.02
N GLY A 48 2.15 3.02 4.09
CA GLY A 48 3.23 2.05 4.06
C GLY A 48 4.61 2.66 3.81
N ALA A 49 4.68 3.66 2.93
CA ALA A 49 5.90 4.41 2.62
C ALA A 49 6.44 5.16 3.85
N TYR A 50 5.58 5.90 4.56
CA TYR A 50 5.97 6.63 5.76
C TYR A 50 6.38 5.71 6.90
N VAL A 51 5.63 4.64 7.16
CA VAL A 51 5.97 3.68 8.22
C VAL A 51 7.32 3.02 7.96
N THR A 52 7.55 2.54 6.74
CA THR A 52 8.81 1.90 6.38
C THR A 52 9.96 2.87 6.52
N THR A 53 9.78 4.11 6.06
CA THR A 53 10.81 5.15 6.14
C THR A 53 11.17 5.49 7.58
N LEU A 54 10.17 5.73 8.44
CA LEU A 54 10.40 6.05 9.84
C LEU A 54 11.10 4.93 10.60
N LEU A 55 10.86 3.67 10.25
CA LEU A 55 11.49 2.53 10.92
C LEU A 55 12.89 2.21 10.39
N VAL A 56 13.17 2.48 9.12
CA VAL A 56 14.45 2.16 8.48
C VAL A 56 15.49 3.26 8.69
N LEU A 57 15.06 4.51 8.80
CA LEU A 57 15.98 5.65 8.91
C LEU A 57 16.78 5.58 10.22
N PRO A 58 18.13 5.69 10.18
CA PRO A 58 18.93 5.72 11.41
C PRO A 58 18.64 6.98 12.24
N PRO A 59 18.74 6.93 13.59
CA PRO A 59 18.46 8.07 14.47
C PRO A 59 19.22 9.35 14.09
N TYR A 60 20.49 9.22 13.69
CA TYR A 60 21.32 10.35 13.24
C TYR A 60 20.71 11.09 12.03
N TYR A 61 20.23 10.35 11.03
CA TYR A 61 19.58 10.96 9.87
C TYR A 61 18.22 11.58 10.24
N LYS A 62 17.53 11.07 11.27
CA LYS A 62 16.25 11.65 11.73
C LYS A 62 16.48 13.04 12.30
N GLU A 63 17.48 13.20 13.16
CA GLU A 63 17.82 14.50 13.75
C GLU A 63 18.24 15.53 12.68
N MET A 64 18.91 15.08 11.60
CA MET A 64 19.29 15.95 10.49
C MET A 64 18.14 16.37 9.59
N ILE A 65 17.12 15.53 9.42
CA ILE A 65 15.98 15.82 8.53
C ILE A 65 14.92 16.66 9.24
N PHE A 66 14.65 16.37 10.51
CA PHE A 66 13.62 17.01 11.32
C PHE A 66 14.17 18.22 12.09
N ILE A 67 14.63 19.25 11.35
CA ILE A 67 15.26 20.46 11.92
C ILE A 67 14.23 21.42 12.52
N LEU A 68 13.06 21.56 11.88
CA LEU A 68 12.05 22.55 12.24
C LEU A 68 11.25 22.14 13.48
N GLU A 69 10.81 20.89 13.52
CA GLU A 69 10.05 20.32 14.63
C GLU A 69 10.62 18.93 14.94
N PRO A 70 11.09 18.69 16.19
CA PRO A 70 11.67 17.41 16.54
C PRO A 70 10.61 16.31 16.49
N LEU A 71 11.03 15.14 16.01
CA LEU A 71 10.17 13.97 15.90
C LEU A 71 9.67 13.52 17.28
N VAL A 72 8.41 13.08 17.37
CA VAL A 72 7.81 12.65 18.64
C VAL A 72 8.42 11.32 19.12
N TRP A 73 8.64 11.19 20.44
CA TRP A 73 8.99 9.91 21.07
C TRP A 73 7.81 8.92 20.92
N PRO A 74 8.01 7.65 20.47
CA PRO A 74 9.24 6.86 20.41
C PRO A 74 9.91 6.78 19.02
N PHE A 75 9.40 7.48 18.00
CA PHE A 75 9.89 7.34 16.62
C PHE A 75 11.32 7.87 16.41
N THR A 76 11.81 8.70 17.33
CA THR A 76 13.20 9.21 17.36
C THR A 76 14.23 8.09 17.50
N VAL A 77 13.98 7.14 18.40
CA VAL A 77 14.94 6.09 18.77
C VAL A 77 14.71 4.80 17.99
N MET A 78 13.47 4.56 17.55
CA MET A 78 13.09 3.29 16.95
C MET A 78 13.78 3.08 15.60
N GLN A 79 14.52 1.97 15.48
CA GLN A 79 15.08 1.48 14.22
C GLN A 79 14.74 0.01 14.09
N ALA A 80 14.24 -0.41 12.93
CA ALA A 80 13.93 -1.80 12.63
C ALA A 80 14.70 -2.25 11.38
N PRO A 81 15.06 -3.54 11.29
CA PRO A 81 15.60 -4.07 10.05
C PRO A 81 14.54 -3.97 8.94
N PHE A 82 15.01 -3.81 7.70
CA PHE A 82 14.16 -3.55 6.53
C PHE A 82 12.97 -4.52 6.40
N ILE A 83 13.18 -5.82 6.63
CA ILE A 83 12.11 -6.83 6.56
C ILE A 83 10.99 -6.59 7.59
N VAL A 84 11.36 -6.21 8.82
CA VAL A 84 10.40 -5.94 9.90
C VAL A 84 9.66 -4.64 9.61
N ALA A 85 10.36 -3.62 9.12
CA ALA A 85 9.74 -2.37 8.71
C ALA A 85 8.70 -2.58 7.59
N LEU A 86 9.03 -3.43 6.60
CA LEU A 86 8.14 -3.74 5.49
C LEU A 86 6.90 -4.54 5.91
N LEU A 87 7.07 -5.51 6.82
CA LEU A 87 5.94 -6.28 7.35
C LEU A 87 5.04 -5.41 8.25
N LEU A 88 5.64 -4.59 9.12
CA LEU A 88 4.89 -3.66 9.97
C LEU A 88 4.12 -2.63 9.16
N SER A 89 4.69 -2.14 8.04
CA SER A 89 4.00 -1.19 7.16
C SER A 89 2.79 -1.81 6.47
N GLY A 90 2.92 -3.05 5.99
CA GLY A 90 1.78 -3.83 5.51
C GLY A 90 0.72 -4.06 6.58
N LEU A 91 1.11 -4.50 7.78
CA LEU A 91 0.17 -4.76 8.88
C LEU A 91 -0.57 -3.49 9.32
N LEU A 92 0.12 -2.35 9.39
CA LEU A 92 -0.52 -1.08 9.74
C LEU A 92 -1.50 -0.64 8.65
N SER A 93 -1.12 -0.75 7.37
CA SER A 93 -2.04 -0.45 6.26
C SER A 93 -3.27 -1.38 6.28
N ALA A 94 -3.11 -2.66 6.61
CA ALA A 94 -4.23 -3.59 6.77
C ALA A 94 -5.13 -3.22 7.95
N LEU A 95 -4.56 -2.80 9.08
CA LEU A 95 -5.32 -2.35 10.25
C LEU A 95 -6.13 -1.10 9.92
N VAL A 96 -5.51 -0.10 9.29
CA VAL A 96 -6.20 1.11 8.84
C VAL A 96 -7.30 0.76 7.82
N ALA A 97 -7.05 -0.20 6.93
CA ALA A 97 -8.04 -0.68 5.98
C ALA A 97 -9.23 -1.37 6.66
N ILE A 98 -9.04 -2.13 7.74
CA ILE A 98 -10.14 -2.70 8.51
C ILE A 98 -10.95 -1.59 9.19
N LEU A 99 -10.26 -0.63 9.82
CA LEU A 99 -10.89 0.49 10.52
C LEU A 99 -11.75 1.33 9.56
N VAL A 100 -11.19 1.71 8.41
CA VAL A 100 -11.87 2.53 7.40
C VAL A 100 -12.84 1.70 6.55
N GLY A 101 -12.52 0.43 6.30
CA GLY A 101 -13.33 -0.48 5.47
C GLY A 101 -14.68 -0.79 6.12
N LEU A 102 -14.76 -0.96 7.44
CA LEU A 102 -16.01 -1.26 8.13
C LEU A 102 -17.13 -0.23 7.89
N PRO A 103 -16.90 1.09 8.00
CA PRO A 103 -17.91 2.10 7.65
C PRO A 103 -18.05 2.29 6.13
N VAL A 104 -16.94 2.26 5.37
CA VAL A 104 -16.94 2.60 3.95
C VAL A 104 -17.57 1.51 3.08
N LEU A 105 -17.43 0.24 3.45
CA LEU A 105 -18.02 -0.90 2.74
C LEU A 105 -19.54 -1.03 2.92
N ARG A 106 -20.16 -0.13 3.69
CA ARG A 106 -21.63 0.03 3.72
C ARG A 106 -22.15 0.79 2.49
N LEU A 107 -21.28 1.50 1.78
CA LEU A 107 -21.60 2.20 0.54
C LEU A 107 -21.59 1.25 -0.66
N ARG A 108 -22.39 1.55 -1.68
CA ARG A 108 -22.52 0.71 -2.89
C ARG A 108 -22.09 1.47 -4.13
N GLY A 109 -21.54 0.74 -5.10
CA GLY A 109 -21.16 1.27 -6.42
C GLY A 109 -20.18 2.44 -6.33
N ASP A 110 -20.48 3.51 -7.06
CA ASP A 110 -19.59 4.67 -7.22
C ASP A 110 -19.34 5.42 -5.90
N TYR A 111 -20.28 5.35 -4.95
CA TYR A 111 -20.11 5.95 -3.63
C TYR A 111 -18.94 5.34 -2.86
N LEU A 112 -18.65 4.06 -3.05
CA LEU A 112 -17.48 3.40 -2.47
C LEU A 112 -16.18 3.99 -3.05
N GLY A 113 -16.16 4.22 -4.36
CA GLY A 113 -15.03 4.83 -5.06
C GLY A 113 -14.75 6.26 -4.56
N ILE A 114 -15.79 7.08 -4.43
CA ILE A 114 -15.68 8.46 -3.93
C ILE A 114 -15.17 8.48 -2.48
N ALA A 115 -15.72 7.61 -1.62
CA ALA A 115 -15.31 7.55 -0.21
C ALA A 115 -13.83 7.11 -0.06
N THR A 116 -13.38 6.15 -0.87
CA THR A 116 -11.99 5.66 -0.82
C THR A 116 -10.98 6.63 -1.43
N LEU A 117 -11.38 7.41 -2.45
CA LEU A 117 -10.60 8.56 -2.92
C LEU A 117 -10.46 9.61 -1.82
N GLY A 118 -11.56 9.95 -1.14
CA GLY A 118 -11.57 10.87 0.00
C GLY A 118 -10.62 10.40 1.11
N PHE A 119 -10.62 9.10 1.42
CA PHE A 119 -9.66 8.51 2.35
C PHE A 119 -8.19 8.74 1.92
N ALA A 120 -7.85 8.46 0.66
CA ALA A 120 -6.48 8.66 0.17
C ALA A 120 -6.05 10.13 0.27
N GLU A 121 -6.95 11.06 -0.04
CA GLU A 121 -6.74 12.50 0.10
C GLU A 121 -6.59 12.94 1.56
N ILE A 122 -7.40 12.40 2.48
CA ILE A 122 -7.26 12.65 3.92
C ILE A 122 -5.88 12.21 4.41
N VAL A 123 -5.43 11.00 4.05
CA VAL A 123 -4.09 10.51 4.41
C VAL A 123 -3.00 11.46 3.90
N ARG A 124 -3.12 11.94 2.66
CA ARG A 124 -2.17 12.91 2.09
C ARG A 124 -2.16 14.23 2.86
N ILE A 125 -3.34 14.76 3.18
CA ILE A 125 -3.49 16.01 3.93
C ILE A 125 -2.90 15.86 5.34
N ILE A 126 -3.16 14.74 6.01
CA ILE A 126 -2.56 14.42 7.32
C ILE A 126 -1.03 14.38 7.19
N ALA A 127 -0.50 13.68 6.20
CA ALA A 127 0.94 13.62 5.96
C ALA A 127 1.55 14.99 5.63
N ASN A 128 0.79 15.92 5.07
CA ASN A 128 1.26 17.27 4.79
C ASN A 128 1.16 18.21 6.01
N ASN A 129 0.21 17.98 6.92
CA ASN A 129 -0.10 18.85 8.06
C ASN A 129 0.42 18.34 9.41
N ILE A 130 1.17 17.23 9.46
CA ILE A 130 1.83 16.74 10.68
C ILE A 130 3.36 16.76 10.50
N PRO A 131 4.02 17.94 10.61
CA PRO A 131 5.48 18.04 10.45
C PRO A 131 6.24 17.17 11.45
N GLN A 132 5.71 17.02 12.67
CA GLN A 132 6.27 16.23 13.78
C GLN A 132 6.43 14.72 13.50
N ILE A 133 5.82 14.18 12.45
CA ILE A 133 5.90 12.75 12.11
C ILE A 133 6.39 12.55 10.68
N THR A 134 5.88 13.33 9.72
CA THR A 134 6.13 13.10 8.28
C THR A 134 7.04 14.14 7.64
N ASN A 135 7.50 15.14 8.40
CA ASN A 135 8.23 16.32 7.93
C ASN A 135 7.40 17.22 6.99
N GLY A 136 6.08 17.03 6.99
CA GLY A 136 5.11 17.84 6.25
C GLY A 136 5.41 17.95 4.75
N ALA A 137 5.27 19.16 4.20
CA ALA A 137 5.53 19.46 2.79
C ALA A 137 7.00 19.31 2.34
N LEU A 138 7.96 19.23 3.27
CA LEU A 138 9.37 19.07 2.93
C LEU A 138 9.72 17.64 2.53
N GLY A 139 8.89 16.69 2.98
CA GLY A 139 9.13 15.27 2.76
C GLY A 139 10.36 14.74 3.52
N ILE A 140 10.64 13.46 3.34
CA ILE A 140 11.78 12.78 3.96
C ILE A 140 12.74 12.37 2.84
N LYS A 141 14.00 12.80 2.92
CA LYS A 141 15.04 12.57 1.91
C LYS A 141 16.21 11.80 2.51
N GLY A 142 16.99 11.11 1.67
CA GLY A 142 18.17 10.37 2.13
C GLY A 142 17.82 9.05 2.81
N ILE A 143 16.71 8.44 2.39
CA ILE A 143 16.31 7.11 2.85
C ILE A 143 17.33 6.12 2.28
N PRO A 144 17.94 5.24 3.11
CA PRO A 144 18.91 4.28 2.59
C PRO A 144 18.26 3.34 1.56
N GLU A 145 18.96 3.11 0.45
CA GLU A 145 18.48 2.29 -0.66
C GLU A 145 18.61 0.80 -0.31
N PHE A 146 17.54 0.23 0.22
CA PHE A 146 17.45 -1.21 0.50
C PHE A 146 16.68 -2.00 -0.59
N SER A 147 16.02 -1.31 -1.51
CA SER A 147 15.16 -1.90 -2.55
C SER A 147 15.97 -2.47 -3.72
N ASN A 148 16.58 -3.62 -3.49
CA ASN A 148 17.25 -4.42 -4.52
C ASN A 148 16.24 -5.14 -5.42
N LEU A 149 16.69 -5.55 -6.61
CA LEU A 149 15.85 -6.30 -7.57
C LEU A 149 15.32 -7.60 -6.96
N TRP A 150 16.13 -8.23 -6.10
CA TRP A 150 15.73 -9.41 -5.37
C TRP A 150 14.52 -9.16 -4.45
N TRP A 151 14.48 -8.01 -3.78
CA TRP A 151 13.38 -7.66 -2.87
C TRP A 151 12.12 -7.30 -3.63
N THR A 152 12.20 -6.44 -4.64
CA THR A 152 11.03 -5.98 -5.40
C THR A 152 10.37 -7.13 -6.16
N VAL A 153 11.17 -7.93 -6.87
CA VAL A 153 10.67 -9.11 -7.59
C VAL A 153 10.24 -10.21 -6.63
N GLY A 154 10.99 -10.45 -5.56
CA GLY A 154 10.63 -11.45 -4.55
C GLY A 154 9.29 -11.15 -3.90
N VAL A 155 9.04 -9.89 -3.54
CA VAL A 155 7.74 -9.44 -3.03
C VAL A 155 6.65 -9.59 -4.09
N ALA A 156 6.89 -9.20 -5.35
CA ALA A 156 5.91 -9.35 -6.42
C ALA A 156 5.52 -10.82 -6.67
N VAL A 157 6.49 -11.73 -6.70
CA VAL A 157 6.21 -13.17 -6.84
C VAL A 157 5.46 -13.70 -5.61
N PHE A 158 5.84 -13.25 -4.42
CA PHE A 158 5.16 -13.62 -3.17
C PHE A 158 3.71 -13.13 -3.14
N THR A 159 3.43 -11.90 -3.58
CA THR A 159 2.06 -11.35 -3.61
C THR A 159 1.19 -12.13 -4.60
N ILE A 160 1.72 -12.44 -5.79
CA ILE A 160 1.04 -13.30 -6.77
C ILE A 160 0.74 -14.68 -6.19
N TYR A 161 1.71 -15.30 -5.52
CA TYR A 161 1.53 -16.62 -4.92
C TYR A 161 0.41 -16.63 -3.87
N ILE A 162 0.42 -15.66 -2.93
CA ILE A 162 -0.59 -15.54 -1.88
C ILE A 162 -1.97 -15.25 -2.47
N ILE A 163 -2.07 -14.31 -3.41
CA ILE A 163 -3.35 -13.92 -4.00
C ILE A 163 -3.93 -15.06 -4.84
N LYS A 164 -3.11 -15.78 -5.61
CA LYS A 164 -3.52 -16.99 -6.33
C LYS A 164 -4.02 -18.08 -5.38
N GLY A 165 -3.33 -18.28 -4.25
CA GLY A 165 -3.78 -19.20 -3.20
C GLY A 165 -5.13 -18.80 -2.61
N LEU A 166 -5.33 -17.51 -2.34
CA LEU A 166 -6.59 -16.98 -1.82
C LEU A 166 -7.75 -17.17 -2.80
N ILE A 167 -7.55 -16.88 -4.08
CA ILE A 167 -8.58 -17.02 -5.13
C ILE A 167 -9.01 -18.47 -5.32
N ASN A 168 -8.07 -19.41 -5.26
CA ASN A 168 -8.38 -20.85 -5.42
C ASN A 168 -9.00 -21.48 -4.16
N SER A 169 -9.00 -20.76 -3.03
CA SER A 169 -9.58 -21.23 -1.77
C SER A 169 -11.10 -21.05 -1.70
N SER A 170 -11.73 -21.54 -0.62
CA SER A 170 -13.15 -21.29 -0.34
C SER A 170 -13.48 -19.81 -0.21
N TYR A 171 -12.57 -19.00 0.34
CA TYR A 171 -12.74 -17.56 0.43
C TYR A 171 -12.83 -16.91 -0.94
N GLY A 172 -11.96 -17.29 -1.88
CA GLY A 172 -11.98 -16.79 -3.26
C GLY A 172 -13.28 -17.12 -4.00
N ARG A 173 -13.84 -18.33 -3.80
CA ARG A 173 -15.16 -18.68 -4.33
C ARG A 173 -16.27 -17.78 -3.79
N ALA A 174 -16.21 -17.45 -2.51
CA ALA A 174 -17.17 -16.54 -1.90
C ALA A 174 -17.00 -15.10 -2.42
N LEU A 175 -15.75 -14.65 -2.66
CA LEU A 175 -15.49 -13.35 -3.31
C LEU A 175 -16.09 -13.26 -4.71
N MET A 176 -15.91 -14.30 -5.52
CA MET A 176 -16.50 -14.37 -6.86
C MET A 176 -18.03 -14.38 -6.81
N ALA A 177 -18.63 -15.10 -5.86
CA ALA A 177 -20.09 -15.08 -5.67
C ALA A 177 -20.61 -13.67 -5.31
N ILE A 178 -19.88 -12.94 -4.47
CA ILE A 178 -20.21 -11.55 -4.11
C ILE A 178 -20.14 -10.65 -5.35
N ARG A 179 -19.11 -10.82 -6.18
CA ARG A 179 -18.93 -10.03 -7.42
C ARG A 179 -20.08 -10.24 -8.41
N GLU A 180 -20.56 -11.48 -8.57
CA GLU A 180 -21.66 -11.79 -9.50
C GLU A 180 -22.99 -11.20 -9.02
N ASN A 181 -23.37 -11.47 -7.77
CA ASN A 181 -24.59 -10.90 -7.19
C ASN A 181 -24.53 -10.95 -5.65
N GLU A 182 -24.36 -9.77 -5.04
CA GLU A 182 -24.29 -9.63 -3.58
C GLU A 182 -25.54 -10.16 -2.86
N ILE A 183 -26.73 -9.91 -3.42
CA ILE A 183 -28.01 -10.34 -2.83
C ILE A 183 -28.12 -11.87 -2.88
N ALA A 184 -27.74 -12.47 -4.02
CA ALA A 184 -27.77 -13.93 -4.15
C ALA A 184 -26.74 -14.61 -3.23
N ALA A 185 -25.53 -14.04 -3.10
CA ALA A 185 -24.50 -14.52 -2.20
C ALA A 185 -24.95 -14.48 -0.72
N GLU A 186 -25.69 -13.44 -0.33
CA GLU A 186 -26.27 -13.33 1.02
C GLU A 186 -27.34 -14.40 1.29
N VAL A 187 -28.20 -14.70 0.30
CA VAL A 187 -29.25 -15.73 0.43
C VAL A 187 -28.67 -17.14 0.63
N ILE A 188 -27.53 -17.46 0.02
CA ILE A 188 -26.85 -18.75 0.20
C ILE A 188 -25.95 -18.79 1.47
N GLY A 189 -26.02 -17.76 2.32
CA GLY A 189 -25.36 -17.72 3.64
C GLY A 189 -23.94 -17.16 3.65
N VAL A 190 -23.48 -16.50 2.58
CA VAL A 190 -22.15 -15.86 2.55
C VAL A 190 -22.19 -14.55 3.33
N ASN A 191 -21.30 -14.39 4.31
CA ASN A 191 -21.16 -13.12 5.03
C ASN A 191 -20.43 -12.09 4.15
N LEU A 192 -21.21 -11.19 3.53
CA LEU A 192 -20.72 -10.14 2.65
C LEU A 192 -19.68 -9.26 3.35
N THR A 193 -20.02 -8.69 4.50
CA THR A 193 -19.16 -7.72 5.19
C THR A 193 -17.80 -8.32 5.55
N TYR A 194 -17.79 -9.53 6.10
CA TYR A 194 -16.55 -10.19 6.50
C TYR A 194 -15.62 -10.42 5.31
N HIS A 195 -16.13 -10.93 4.19
CA HIS A 195 -15.32 -11.20 3.01
C HIS A 195 -14.88 -9.94 2.28
N LYS A 196 -15.74 -8.93 2.20
CA LYS A 196 -15.41 -7.61 1.63
C LYS A 196 -14.31 -6.90 2.43
N VAL A 197 -14.41 -6.92 3.77
CA VAL A 197 -13.37 -6.33 4.65
C VAL A 197 -12.07 -7.12 4.53
N MET A 198 -12.13 -8.45 4.50
CA MET A 198 -10.95 -9.30 4.35
C MET A 198 -10.20 -9.01 3.04
N SER A 199 -10.90 -8.98 1.90
CA SER A 199 -10.27 -8.66 0.62
C SER A 199 -9.64 -7.27 0.61
N PHE A 200 -10.33 -6.31 1.26
CA PHE A 200 -9.86 -4.94 1.36
C PHE A 200 -8.59 -4.84 2.22
N ALA A 201 -8.55 -5.53 3.36
CA ALA A 201 -7.40 -5.58 4.25
C ALA A 201 -6.18 -6.27 3.62
N VAL A 202 -6.38 -7.40 2.94
CA VAL A 202 -5.29 -8.12 2.25
C VAL A 202 -4.71 -7.28 1.11
N SER A 203 -5.55 -6.59 0.34
CA SER A 203 -5.06 -5.69 -0.69
C SER A 203 -4.30 -4.50 -0.10
N ALA A 204 -4.83 -3.88 0.96
CA ALA A 204 -4.17 -2.76 1.64
C ALA A 204 -2.83 -3.15 2.26
N PHE A 205 -2.70 -4.39 2.78
CA PHE A 205 -1.44 -4.94 3.24
C PHE A 205 -0.37 -4.88 2.15
N PHE A 206 -0.67 -5.43 0.97
CA PHE A 206 0.27 -5.45 -0.14
C PHE A 206 0.50 -4.06 -0.75
N ALA A 207 -0.50 -3.19 -0.74
CA ALA A 207 -0.33 -1.79 -1.12
C ALA A 207 0.62 -1.03 -0.18
N GLY A 208 0.53 -1.28 1.13
CA GLY A 208 1.46 -0.73 2.13
C GLY A 208 2.89 -1.23 1.94
N VAL A 209 3.06 -2.55 1.76
CA VAL A 209 4.36 -3.16 1.44
C VAL A 209 4.96 -2.54 0.17
N ALA A 210 4.18 -2.40 -0.91
CA ALA A 210 4.65 -1.77 -2.14
C ALA A 210 5.04 -0.29 -1.94
N GLY A 211 4.32 0.44 -1.08
CA GLY A 211 4.69 1.80 -0.68
C GLY A 211 6.02 1.88 0.05
N GLY A 212 6.30 0.93 0.94
CA GLY A 212 7.61 0.81 1.60
C GLY A 212 8.76 0.56 0.63
N LEU A 213 8.57 -0.35 -0.33
CA LEU A 213 9.55 -0.60 -1.39
C LEU A 213 9.78 0.63 -2.27
N PHE A 214 8.71 1.34 -2.61
CA PHE A 214 8.75 2.55 -3.42
C PHE A 214 9.55 3.66 -2.74
N ALA A 215 9.34 3.86 -1.44
CA ALA A 215 10.09 4.82 -0.64
C ALA A 215 11.60 4.55 -0.65
N CYS A 216 11.98 3.29 -0.37
CA CYS A 216 13.39 2.88 -0.34
C CYS A 216 14.03 2.89 -1.73
N LEU A 217 13.27 2.71 -2.81
CA LEU A 217 13.77 2.79 -4.19
C LEU A 217 13.98 4.25 -4.65
N LEU A 218 13.08 5.16 -4.28
CA LEU A 218 13.20 6.58 -4.66
C LEU A 218 14.14 7.36 -3.74
N THR A 219 14.48 6.82 -2.56
CA THR A 219 15.29 7.46 -1.49
C THR A 219 14.69 8.76 -0.93
N THR A 220 13.47 9.10 -1.37
CA THR A 220 12.73 10.30 -1.00
C THR A 220 11.24 10.00 -0.96
N ILE A 221 10.53 10.61 -0.01
CA ILE A 221 9.07 10.65 0.05
C ILE A 221 8.61 12.10 0.13
N ASP A 222 7.60 12.45 -0.66
CA ASP A 222 6.83 13.69 -0.57
C ASP A 222 5.33 13.32 -0.57
N PRO A 223 4.47 13.94 0.28
CA PRO A 223 3.02 13.76 0.20
C PRO A 223 2.44 13.92 -1.22
N ARG A 224 3.02 14.77 -2.05
CA ARG A 224 2.60 15.03 -3.45
C ARG A 224 2.81 13.84 -4.37
N ALA A 225 3.65 12.86 -4.00
CA ALA A 225 3.81 11.64 -4.79
C ALA A 225 2.56 10.74 -4.74
N PHE A 226 1.72 10.87 -3.70
CA PHE A 226 0.54 10.03 -3.46
C PHE A 226 -0.78 10.73 -3.81
N MET A 227 -0.76 11.59 -4.83
CA MET A 227 -1.97 12.22 -5.35
C MET A 227 -2.91 11.18 -5.97
N PHE A 228 -4.18 11.55 -6.16
CA PHE A 228 -5.18 10.71 -6.82
C PHE A 228 -4.72 10.16 -8.19
N VAL A 229 -3.84 10.87 -8.92
CA VAL A 229 -3.26 10.43 -10.19
C VAL A 229 -2.50 9.10 -10.04
N MET A 230 -1.84 8.89 -8.89
CA MET A 230 -1.16 7.63 -8.59
C MET A 230 -2.14 6.45 -8.53
N THR A 231 -3.32 6.63 -7.92
CA THR A 231 -4.37 5.61 -7.91
C THR A 231 -4.82 5.29 -9.34
N PHE A 232 -5.02 6.30 -10.19
CA PHE A 232 -5.41 6.07 -11.59
C PHE A 232 -4.35 5.30 -12.37
N ASN A 233 -3.06 5.59 -12.17
CA ASN A 233 -2.00 4.83 -12.80
C ASN A 233 -2.05 3.34 -12.41
N ILE A 234 -2.31 3.03 -11.14
CA ILE A 234 -2.47 1.64 -10.68
C ILE A 234 -3.72 1.01 -11.27
N LEU A 235 -4.83 1.75 -11.37
CA LEU A 235 -6.08 1.27 -11.94
C LEU A 235 -5.94 0.94 -13.43
N ILE A 236 -5.24 1.77 -14.20
CA ILE A 236 -4.96 1.55 -15.63
C ILE A 236 -4.22 0.22 -15.83
N VAL A 237 -3.28 -0.13 -14.95
CA VAL A 237 -2.54 -1.41 -15.01
C VAL A 237 -3.44 -2.64 -14.81
N VAL A 238 -4.57 -2.49 -14.12
CA VAL A 238 -5.50 -3.59 -13.83
C VAL A 238 -6.59 -3.72 -14.90
N VAL A 239 -6.99 -2.60 -15.51
CA VAL A 239 -8.10 -2.55 -16.47
C VAL A 239 -7.64 -2.82 -17.91
N LEU A 240 -6.42 -2.41 -18.28
CA LEU A 240 -5.82 -2.69 -19.60
C LEU A 240 -5.27 -4.11 -19.66
#